data_AF-A0A2W2E009-F1
#
_entry.id   AF-A0A2W2E009-F1
#
_cell.length_a   1.000
_cell.length_b   1.000
_cell.length_c   1.000
_cell.angle_alpha   90.00
_cell.angle_beta   90.00
_cell.angle_gamma   90.00
#
_symmetry.space_group_name_H-M   'P 1'
#
loop_
_entity.id
_entity.type
_entity.pdbx_description
1 polymer ?
#
loop_
_entity_poly.entity_id
_entity_poly.type
_entity_poly.pdbx_seq_one_letter_code
_entity_poly.pdbx_strand_id
1 'polypeptide(L)'
;MPDERAETTGSCYACKRVFSYDPKDVVTFLVDPETGFPPGLTPLGSLRPATPEAVARSVDLPVCPDCVDKARRFGTNPWDGPGTSGPPSPN
;
A
#
# COMPACT_ATOMS: atom_id res chain seq x y z
N MET A 1 -21.77 -22.46 -15.54
CA MET A 1 -20.47 -22.15 -16.16
C MET A 1 -19.53 -21.82 -15.02
N PRO A 2 -18.58 -22.68 -14.61
CA PRO A 2 -17.59 -22.24 -13.66
C PRO A 2 -16.67 -21.26 -14.39
N ASP A 3 -16.71 -20.00 -13.94
CA ASP A 3 -15.70 -19.01 -14.27
C ASP A 3 -14.37 -19.59 -13.79
N GLU A 4 -13.55 -20.11 -14.72
CA GLU A 4 -12.19 -20.55 -14.44
C GLU A 4 -11.41 -19.31 -13.98
N ARG A 5 -11.44 -19.06 -12.67
CA ARG A 5 -10.60 -18.04 -12.05
C ARG A 5 -9.16 -18.42 -12.36
N ALA A 6 -8.56 -17.70 -13.30
CA ALA A 6 -7.16 -17.87 -13.67
C ALA A 6 -6.31 -17.32 -12.52
N GLU A 7 -6.18 -18.12 -11.46
CA GLU A 7 -5.37 -17.78 -10.31
C GLU A 7 -3.90 -17.74 -10.74
N THR A 8 -3.26 -16.60 -10.51
CA THR A 8 -1.81 -16.45 -10.66
C THR A 8 -1.16 -16.35 -9.28
N THR A 9 0.14 -16.67 -9.20
CA THR A 9 0.91 -16.57 -7.96
C THR A 9 1.89 -15.41 -8.06
N GLY A 10 1.93 -14.55 -7.04
CA GLY A 10 2.87 -13.44 -6.98
C GLY A 10 3.22 -13.04 -5.54
N SER A 11 4.10 -12.06 -5.40
CA SER A 11 4.57 -11.58 -4.08
C SER A 11 3.90 -10.26 -3.71
N CYS A 12 3.35 -10.17 -2.51
CA CYS A 12 2.75 -8.96 -1.99
C CYS A 12 3.78 -7.83 -1.92
N TYR A 13 3.49 -6.70 -2.55
CA TYR A 13 4.36 -5.53 -2.52
C TYR A 13 4.69 -5.08 -1.08
N ALA A 14 3.70 -5.09 -0.18
CA ALA A 14 3.81 -4.55 1.17
C ALA A 14 4.52 -5.46 2.18
N CYS A 15 4.18 -6.76 2.22
CA CYS A 15 4.73 -7.71 3.20
C CYS A 15 5.65 -8.78 2.60
N LYS A 16 5.86 -8.76 1.27
CA LYS A 16 6.70 -9.70 0.52
C LYS A 16 6.29 -11.17 0.58
N ARG A 17 5.18 -11.52 1.23
CA ARG A 17 4.63 -12.89 1.22
C ARG A 17 4.12 -13.27 -0.16
N VAL A 18 4.36 -14.51 -0.57
CA VAL A 18 3.79 -15.11 -1.77
C VAL A 18 2.31 -15.46 -1.53
N PHE A 19 1.45 -15.16 -2.49
CA PHE A 19 0.02 -15.50 -2.43
C PHE A 19 -0.55 -15.69 -3.84
N SER A 20 -1.62 -16.47 -3.94
CA SER A 20 -2.39 -16.62 -5.17
C SER A 20 -3.50 -15.58 -5.25
N TYR A 21 -3.76 -15.05 -6.44
CA TYR A 21 -4.79 -14.05 -6.68
C TYR A 21 -5.32 -14.10 -8.11
N ASP A 22 -6.52 -13.57 -8.32
CA ASP A 22 -7.03 -13.28 -9.66
C ASP A 22 -6.45 -11.94 -10.14
N PRO A 23 -5.71 -11.89 -11.27
CA PRO A 23 -5.12 -10.65 -11.77
C PRO A 23 -6.15 -9.58 -12.15
N LYS A 24 -7.43 -9.93 -12.31
CA LYS A 24 -8.51 -8.97 -12.61
C LYS A 24 -9.09 -8.30 -11.36
N ASP A 25 -9.01 -8.96 -10.21
CA ASP A 25 -9.64 -8.50 -8.96
C ASP A 25 -8.63 -8.05 -7.89
N VAL A 26 -7.34 -8.36 -8.05
CA VAL A 26 -6.32 -8.02 -7.06
C VAL A 26 -6.09 -6.51 -6.98
N VAL A 27 -5.92 -5.99 -5.77
CA VAL A 27 -5.48 -4.61 -5.56
C VAL A 27 -3.99 -4.50 -5.92
N THR A 28 -3.65 -3.55 -6.79
CA THR A 28 -2.26 -3.24 -7.14
C THR A 28 -1.84 -1.86 -6.66
N PHE A 29 -0.54 -1.67 -6.48
CA PHE A 29 0.08 -0.36 -6.41
C PHE A 29 0.99 -0.15 -7.60
N LEU A 30 0.94 1.06 -8.17
CA LEU A 30 1.92 1.52 -9.15
C LEU A 30 3.23 1.83 -8.43
N VAL A 31 4.32 1.16 -8.80
CA VAL A 31 5.61 1.24 -8.13
C VAL A 31 6.73 1.48 -9.14
N ASP A 32 7.58 2.48 -8.87
CA ASP A 32 8.79 2.72 -9.65
C ASP A 32 9.85 1.68 -9.25
N PRO A 33 10.26 0.76 -10.15
CA PRO A 33 11.21 -0.30 -9.83
C PRO A 33 12.59 0.23 -9.43
N GLU A 34 12.97 1.44 -9.84
CA GLU A 34 14.26 2.03 -9.42
C GLU A 34 14.29 2.39 -7.94
N THR A 35 13.17 2.88 -7.41
CA THR A 35 13.09 3.34 -6.02
C THR A 35 12.44 2.30 -5.11
N GLY A 36 11.59 1.44 -5.66
CA GLY A 36 10.74 0.52 -4.92
C GLY A 36 9.54 1.20 -4.27
N PHE A 37 9.23 2.45 -4.61
CA PHE A 37 8.13 3.24 -4.04
C PHE A 37 7.15 3.71 -5.12
N PRO A 38 5.91 4.05 -4.74
CA PRO A 38 5.00 4.72 -5.66
C PRO A 38 5.59 6.03 -6.20
N PRO A 39 5.34 6.37 -7.47
CA PRO A 39 5.71 7.67 -8.02
C PRO A 39 5.20 8.81 -7.14
N GLY A 40 6.08 9.73 -6.79
CA GLY A 40 5.75 10.86 -5.94
C GLY A 40 5.79 10.57 -4.43
N LEU A 41 6.15 9.35 -4.02
CA LEU A 41 6.44 9.03 -2.62
C LEU A 41 7.94 8.90 -2.39
N THR A 42 8.44 9.48 -1.30
CA THR A 42 9.82 9.28 -0.86
C THR A 42 9.93 8.08 0.09
N PRO A 43 11.15 7.53 0.29
CA PRO A 43 11.37 6.48 1.28
C PRO A 43 10.99 6.88 2.72
N LEU A 44 11.00 8.17 3.03
CA LEU A 44 10.59 8.72 4.32
C LEU A 44 9.07 8.91 4.44
N GLY A 45 8.30 8.53 3.42
CA GLY A 45 6.85 8.69 3.40
C GLY A 45 6.37 10.11 3.09
N SER A 46 7.27 11.02 2.70
CA SER A 46 6.89 12.35 2.25
C SER A 46 6.47 12.36 0.78
N LEU A 47 5.60 13.29 0.43
CA LEU A 47 5.19 13.50 -0.96
C LEU A 47 6.21 14.36 -1.71
N ARG A 48 6.44 14.03 -2.97
CA ARG A 48 7.23 14.80 -3.93
C ARG A 48 6.51 14.79 -5.28
N PRO A 49 6.80 15.75 -6.18
CA PRO A 49 6.36 15.64 -7.56
C PRO A 49 6.82 14.32 -8.18
N ALA A 50 5.88 13.58 -8.78
CA ALA A 50 6.19 12.43 -9.61
C ALA A 50 6.71 12.94 -10.96
N THR A 51 7.90 12.51 -11.37
CA THR A 51 8.43 12.84 -12.70
C THR A 51 7.75 11.97 -13.75
N PRO A 52 7.55 12.47 -14.99
CA PRO A 52 6.90 11.69 -16.04
C PRO A 52 7.67 10.40 -16.34
N GLU A 53 9.00 10.40 -16.22
CA GLU A 53 9.84 9.21 -16.40
C GLU A 53 9.58 8.16 -15.32
N ALA A 54 9.41 8.59 -14.06
CA ALA A 54 9.12 7.69 -12.94
C ALA A 54 7.74 7.04 -13.10
N VAL A 55 6.74 7.80 -13.57
CA VAL A 55 5.41 7.26 -13.86
C VAL A 55 5.47 6.28 -15.03
N ALA A 56 6.17 6.63 -16.12
CA ALA A 56 6.24 5.83 -17.34
C ALA A 56 6.89 4.46 -17.15
N ARG A 57 7.86 4.34 -16.23
CA ARG A 57 8.56 3.07 -15.95
C ARG A 57 7.96 2.27 -14.79
N SER A 58 6.95 2.81 -14.12
CA SER A 58 6.34 2.13 -12.99
C SER A 58 5.55 0.92 -13.41
N VAL A 59 5.45 -0.04 -12.50
CA VAL A 59 4.75 -1.31 -12.71
C VAL A 59 3.71 -1.54 -11.62
N ASP A 60 2.60 -2.17 -11.98
CA ASP A 60 1.59 -2.62 -11.04
C ASP A 60 2.08 -3.84 -10.26
N LEU A 61 2.16 -3.70 -8.94
CA LEU A 61 2.52 -4.80 -8.04
C LEU A 61 1.34 -5.19 -7.14
N PRO A 62 1.04 -6.50 -7.00
CA PRO A 62 -0.12 -6.98 -6.27
C PRO A 62 0.05 -6.80 -4.75
N VAL A 63 -1.06 -6.59 -4.05
CA VAL A 63 -1.12 -6.47 -2.59
C VAL A 63 -2.04 -7.54 -2.04
N CYS A 64 -1.57 -8.27 -1.03
CA CYS A 64 -2.39 -9.30 -0.40
C CYS A 64 -3.56 -8.68 0.39
N PRO A 65 -4.70 -9.40 0.49
CA PRO A 65 -5.90 -8.90 1.17
C PRO A 65 -5.62 -8.47 2.63
N ASP A 66 -4.78 -9.20 3.37
CA ASP A 66 -4.40 -8.83 4.74
C ASP A 66 -3.78 -7.42 4.82
N CYS A 67 -2.93 -7.07 3.85
CA CYS A 67 -2.29 -5.76 3.79
C CYS A 67 -3.28 -4.67 3.38
N VAL A 68 -4.23 -4.98 2.48
CA VAL A 68 -5.32 -4.07 2.10
C VAL A 68 -6.23 -3.81 3.31
N ASP A 69 -6.65 -4.84 4.03
CA ASP A 69 -7.47 -4.71 5.23
C ASP A 69 -6.75 -3.94 6.33
N LYS A 70 -5.46 -4.20 6.51
CA LYS A 70 -4.62 -3.42 7.43
C LYS A 70 -4.61 -1.94 7.02
N ALA A 71 -4.36 -1.63 5.75
CA ALA A 71 -4.35 -0.26 5.26
C ALA A 71 -5.70 0.43 5.43
N ARG A 72 -6.82 -0.26 5.18
CA ARG A 72 -8.18 0.27 5.43
C ARG A 72 -8.40 0.65 6.89
N ARG A 73 -7.96 -0.20 7.82
CA ARG A 73 -8.06 0.08 9.27
C ARG A 73 -7.26 1.30 9.71
N PHE A 74 -6.13 1.59 9.07
CA PHE A 74 -5.30 2.77 9.37
C PHE A 74 -5.63 4.01 8.52
N GLY A 75 -6.31 3.84 7.38
CA GLY A 75 -6.82 4.92 6.54
C GLY A 75 -8.03 5.63 7.16
N THR A 76 -8.72 4.98 8.10
CA THR A 76 -9.56 5.65 9.10
C THR A 76 -8.64 6.28 10.15
N ASN A 77 -8.13 7.46 9.83
CA ASN A 77 -7.57 8.49 10.70
C ASN A 77 -7.27 8.08 12.18
N PRO A 78 -6.01 7.78 12.56
CA PRO A 78 -5.61 7.76 13.97
C PRO A 78 -5.55 9.16 14.62
N TRP A 79 -5.93 10.21 13.88
CA TRP A 79 -6.12 11.57 14.41
C TRP A 79 -7.54 11.86 14.92
N ASP A 80 -8.40 10.83 15.03
CA ASP A 80 -9.60 10.86 15.86
C ASP A 80 -9.30 10.27 17.26
N GLY A 81 -8.39 10.93 18.00
CA GLY A 81 -8.19 10.77 19.46
C GLY A 81 -7.34 9.57 19.93
N PRO A 82 -6.52 9.73 21.00
CA PRO A 82 -7.09 9.95 22.32
C PRO A 82 -6.69 11.30 22.91
N GLY A 83 -7.59 11.84 23.73
CA GLY A 83 -7.39 13.07 24.47
C GLY A 83 -6.03 13.15 25.14
N THR A 84 -5.51 14.37 25.18
CA THR A 84 -4.50 14.83 26.11
C THR A 84 -4.78 14.31 27.52
N SER A 85 -4.20 13.17 27.86
CA SER A 85 -4.07 12.69 29.23
C SER A 85 -2.60 12.78 29.58
N GLY A 86 -2.06 14.00 29.50
CA GLY A 86 -0.88 14.32 30.28
C GLY A 86 -1.29 14.30 31.76
N PRO A 87 -0.46 13.76 32.67
CA PRO A 87 -0.73 13.94 34.09
C PRO A 87 -0.80 15.46 34.38
N PRO A 88 -1.66 15.91 35.31
CA PRO A 88 -1.65 17.32 35.70
C PRO A 88 -0.24 17.67 36.20
N SER A 89 0.39 18.66 35.56
CA SER A 89 1.61 19.26 36.11
C SER A 89 1.24 19.98 37.40
N PRO A 90 1.91 19.69 38.53
CA PRO A 90 1.75 20.47 39.74
C PRO A 90 2.59 21.75 39.63
N ASN A 91 1.94 22.91 39.56
CA ASN A 91 2.27 24.15 40.28
C ASN A 91 1.23 25.23 39.99
#